data_AF-A0A255P248-F1
#
_entry.id   AF-A0A255P248-F1
#
_cell.length_a   1.000
_cell.length_b   1.000
_cell.length_c   1.000
_cell.angle_alpha   90.00
_cell.angle_beta   90.00
_cell.angle_gamma   90.00
#
_symmetry.space_group_name_H-M   'P 1'
#
loop_
_entity.id
_entity.type
_entity.pdbx_description
1 polymer ?
#
loop_
_entity_poly.entity_id
_entity_poly.type
_entity_poly.pdbx_seq_one_letter_code
_entity_poly.pdbx_strand_id
1 'polypeptide(L)'
;MNFDFENLGPLRLADAVQGEDITVELRPVYDPALRIFSVQLWKDDSPSGIHGLTDQFRYADEPLEAIDAFLAENDVRALTGDEAVLLYAGLVRAKGGPDWQIFQMKVAAAEQG
;
A
#
# COMPACT_ATOMS: atom_id res chain seq x y z
N MET A 1 13.92 9.14 -10.03
CA MET A 1 13.18 7.86 -10.12
C MET A 1 11.78 8.23 -10.57
N ASN A 2 11.29 7.66 -11.68
CA ASN A 2 10.00 8.03 -12.25
C ASN A 2 8.95 7.01 -11.78
N PHE A 3 8.14 7.37 -10.78
CA PHE A 3 7.08 6.51 -10.28
C PHE A 3 5.81 6.78 -11.07
N ASP A 4 5.18 5.74 -11.61
CA ASP A 4 3.89 5.87 -12.28
C ASP A 4 2.76 5.95 -11.24
N PHE A 5 2.52 7.15 -10.73
CA PHE A 5 1.43 7.41 -9.79
C PHE A 5 0.05 7.46 -10.45
N GLU A 6 -0.03 7.41 -11.79
CA GLU A 6 -1.31 7.33 -12.50
C GLU A 6 -1.91 5.92 -12.44
N ASN A 7 -1.07 4.91 -12.18
CA ASN A 7 -1.46 3.50 -12.08
C ASN A 7 -1.30 2.93 -10.65
N LEU A 8 -1.73 3.67 -9.63
CA LEU A 8 -1.78 3.23 -8.23
C LEU A 8 -2.94 2.26 -7.96
N GLY A 9 -2.96 1.14 -8.69
CA GLY A 9 -3.77 -0.02 -8.43
C GLY A 9 -3.23 -0.86 -7.25
N PRO A 10 -3.57 -2.15 -7.19
CA PRO A 10 -2.89 -3.10 -6.30
C PRO A 10 -1.37 -3.02 -6.50
N LEU A 11 -0.62 -2.92 -5.39
CA LEU A 11 0.83 -3.01 -5.41
C LEU A 11 1.23 -4.48 -5.56
N ARG A 12 1.77 -4.84 -6.72
CA ARG A 12 2.29 -6.18 -6.99
C ARG A 12 3.70 -6.32 -6.42
N LEU A 13 3.90 -7.36 -5.63
CA LEU A 13 5.20 -7.70 -5.06
C LEU A 13 5.86 -8.76 -5.94
N ALA A 14 6.96 -8.41 -6.60
CA ALA A 14 7.76 -9.36 -7.37
C ALA A 14 8.56 -10.27 -6.43
N ASP A 15 8.67 -11.55 -6.79
CA ASP A 15 9.42 -12.57 -6.01
C ASP A 15 9.05 -12.54 -4.51
N ALA A 16 7.76 -12.38 -4.23
CA ALA A 16 7.26 -12.07 -2.90
C ALA A 16 7.40 -13.25 -1.91
N VAL A 17 7.27 -14.47 -2.42
CA VAL A 17 7.41 -15.73 -1.68
C VAL A 17 8.51 -16.55 -2.33
N GLN A 18 9.49 -16.99 -1.54
CA GLN A 18 10.65 -17.71 -2.08
C GLN A 18 10.26 -19.10 -2.57
N GLY A 19 10.55 -19.37 -3.85
CA GLY A 19 10.35 -20.71 -4.43
C GLY A 19 8.92 -21.02 -4.88
N GLU A 20 8.02 -20.04 -4.83
CA GLU A 20 6.65 -20.17 -5.30
C GLU A 20 6.39 -19.17 -6.44
N ASP A 21 5.79 -19.65 -7.53
CA ASP A 21 5.31 -18.81 -8.62
C ASP A 21 3.86 -18.40 -8.35
N ILE A 22 3.68 -17.52 -7.35
CA ILE A 22 2.38 -16.98 -6.96
C ILE A 22 2.38 -15.46 -7.10
N THR A 23 1.25 -14.90 -7.51
CA THR A 23 1.07 -13.45 -7.57
C THR A 23 0.67 -12.92 -6.21
N VAL A 24 1.46 -12.00 -5.66
CA VAL A 24 1.16 -11.33 -4.39
C VAL A 24 0.84 -9.85 -4.62
N GLU A 25 -0.29 -9.40 -4.09
CA GLU A 25 -0.76 -8.03 -4.19
C GLU A 25 -1.10 -7.45 -2.82
N LEU A 26 -0.68 -6.20 -2.61
CA LEU A 26 -1.17 -5.36 -1.52
C LEU A 26 -2.18 -4.35 -2.05
N ARG A 27 -3.38 -4.38 -1.50
CA ARG A 27 -4.49 -3.48 -1.88
C ARG A 27 -4.72 -2.48 -0.77
N PRO A 28 -4.37 -1.19 -0.97
CA PRO A 28 -4.67 -0.12 -0.02
C PRO A 28 -6.19 0.10 0.06
N VAL A 29 -6.72 0.26 1.28
CA VAL A 29 -8.14 0.48 1.53
C VAL A 29 -8.35 1.59 2.55
N TYR A 30 -9.37 2.41 2.32
CA TYR A 30 -9.85 3.40 3.28
C TYR A 30 -11.35 3.18 3.53
N ASP A 31 -11.74 3.00 4.79
CA ASP A 31 -13.14 2.96 5.19
C ASP A 31 -13.57 4.38 5.61
N PRO A 32 -14.46 5.06 4.84
CA PRO A 32 -14.89 6.42 5.16
C PRO A 32 -15.85 6.51 6.36
N ALA A 33 -16.57 5.43 6.69
CA ALA A 33 -17.48 5.41 7.83
C ALA A 33 -16.70 5.34 9.15
N LEU A 34 -15.66 4.50 9.18
CA LEU A 34 -14.77 4.33 10.33
C LEU A 34 -13.58 5.31 10.32
N ARG A 35 -13.30 5.93 9.17
CA ARG A 35 -12.16 6.81 8.91
C ARG A 35 -10.81 6.14 9.19
N ILE A 36 -10.69 4.87 8.81
CA ILE A 36 -9.49 4.06 9.03
C ILE A 36 -8.86 3.60 7.71
N PHE A 37 -7.54 3.48 7.74
CA PHE A 37 -6.74 2.86 6.70
C PHE A 37 -6.53 1.37 6.99
N SER A 38 -6.49 0.57 5.94
CA SER A 38 -6.10 -0.84 6.02
C SER A 38 -5.39 -1.26 4.73
N VAL A 39 -4.67 -2.37 4.80
CA VAL A 39 -4.03 -3.01 3.64
C VAL A 39 -4.54 -4.44 3.55
N GLN A 40 -5.09 -4.82 2.40
CA GLN A 40 -5.46 -6.21 2.15
C GLN A 40 -4.33 -6.91 1.40
N LEU A 41 -3.95 -8.08 1.88
CA LEU A 41 -3.03 -9.00 1.20
C LEU A 41 -3.83 -9.98 0.35
N TRP A 42 -3.45 -10.11 -0.92
CA TRP A 42 -4.04 -11.04 -1.88
C TRP A 42 -2.94 -11.94 -2.45
N LYS A 43 -3.24 -13.24 -2.59
CA LYS A 43 -2.39 -14.24 -3.24
C LYS A 43 -3.23 -14.94 -4.31
N ASP A 44 -2.81 -14.90 -5.57
CA ASP A 44 -3.53 -15.46 -6.73
C ASP A 44 -5.04 -15.13 -6.73
N ASP A 45 -5.34 -13.83 -6.68
CA ASP A 45 -6.72 -13.30 -6.63
C ASP A 45 -7.58 -13.77 -5.45
N SER A 46 -6.96 -14.35 -4.40
CA SER A 46 -7.62 -14.74 -3.17
C SER A 46 -7.19 -13.88 -1.98
N PRO A 47 -8.13 -13.32 -1.18
CA PRO A 47 -7.79 -12.56 0.00
C PRO A 47 -7.13 -13.48 1.03
N SER A 48 -5.93 -13.11 1.47
CA SER A 48 -5.08 -13.91 2.36
C SER A 48 -4.89 -13.25 3.73
N GLY A 49 -5.05 -11.93 3.85
CA GLY A 49 -4.95 -11.23 5.13
C GLY A 49 -5.38 -9.77 5.06
N ILE A 50 -5.63 -9.16 6.21
CA ILE A 50 -5.95 -7.73 6.33
C ILE A 50 -5.13 -7.13 7.48
N HIS A 51 -4.33 -6.11 7.17
CA HIS A 51 -3.61 -5.29 8.13
C HIS A 51 -4.42 -4.03 8.46
N GLY A 52 -4.63 -3.73 9.74
CA GLY A 52 -5.45 -2.59 10.18
C GLY A 52 -6.95 -2.89 10.38
N LEU A 53 -7.35 -4.16 10.52
CA LEU A 53 -8.73 -4.51 10.82
C LEU A 53 -9.10 -4.20 12.29
N THR A 54 -8.18 -4.45 13.22
CA THR A 54 -8.32 -4.17 14.65
C THR A 54 -7.64 -2.86 15.05
N ASP A 55 -6.62 -2.47 14.30
CA ASP A 55 -5.83 -1.27 14.54
C ASP A 55 -6.54 -0.07 13.90
N GLN A 56 -6.83 0.94 14.70
CA GLN A 56 -7.56 2.13 14.24
C GLN A 56 -6.60 3.09 13.50
N PHE A 57 -6.01 2.65 12.38
CA PHE A 57 -5.05 3.48 11.66
C PHE A 57 -5.73 4.71 11.05
N ARG A 58 -5.43 5.90 11.56
CA ARG A 58 -6.03 7.18 11.16
C ARG A 58 -5.22 7.92 10.11
N TYR A 59 -3.94 7.59 9.99
CA TYR A 59 -3.02 8.21 9.04
C TYR A 59 -2.40 7.15 8.12
N ALA A 60 -2.05 7.56 6.90
CA ALA A 60 -1.62 6.63 5.85
C ALA A 60 -0.22 6.05 6.09
N ASP A 61 0.58 6.64 6.97
CA ASP A 61 1.89 6.17 7.40
C ASP A 61 1.81 5.10 8.50
N GLU A 62 0.79 5.11 9.36
CA GLU A 62 0.65 4.16 10.46
C GLU A 62 0.62 2.68 10.01
N PRO A 63 -0.09 2.28 8.94
CA PRO A 63 -0.01 0.91 8.43
C PRO A 63 1.38 0.51 7.93
N LEU A 64 2.23 1.46 7.53
CA LEU A 64 3.58 1.14 7.05
C LEU A 64 4.54 0.82 8.19
N GLU A 65 4.31 1.34 9.41
CA GLU A 65 5.21 1.11 10.54
C GLU A 65 5.24 -0.37 10.96
N ALA A 66 4.13 -1.08 10.77
CA ALA A 66 3.96 -2.48 11.16
C ALA A 66 3.78 -3.44 9.96
N ILE A 67 3.90 -2.95 8.72
CA ILE A 67 3.62 -3.76 7.53
C ILE A 67 4.57 -4.95 7.39
N ASP A 68 5.85 -4.78 7.72
CA ASP A 68 6.85 -5.84 7.56
C ASP A 68 6.57 -7.03 8.49
N ALA A 69 6.07 -6.77 9.71
CA ALA A 69 5.64 -7.82 10.63
C ALA A 69 4.43 -8.58 10.07
N PHE A 70 3.43 -7.87 9.56
CA PHE A 70 2.27 -8.47 8.90
C PHE A 70 2.66 -9.31 7.67
N LEU A 71 3.59 -8.85 6.84
CA LEU A 71 4.06 -9.59 5.68
C LEU A 71 4.82 -10.85 6.09
N ALA A 72 5.70 -10.75 7.07
CA ALA A 72 6.44 -11.89 7.60
C ALA A 72 5.52 -12.97 8.18
N GLU A 73 4.45 -12.58 8.89
CA GLU A 73 3.42 -13.51 9.40
C GLU A 73 2.65 -14.24 8.27
N ASN A 74 2.69 -13.71 7.04
CA ASN A 74 2.05 -14.28 5.87
C ASN A 74 3.04 -14.92 4.89
N ASP A 75 4.28 -15.19 5.31
CA ASP A 75 5.37 -15.74 4.49
C ASP A 75 5.70 -14.88 3.26
N VAL A 76 5.48 -13.57 3.36
CA VAL A 76 5.81 -12.58 2.32
C VAL A 76 7.04 -11.78 2.78
N ARG A 77 7.97 -11.51 1.85
CA ARG A 77 9.14 -10.67 2.15
C ARG A 77 8.74 -9.25 2.58
N ALA A 78 9.62 -8.61 3.34
CA ALA A 78 9.51 -7.18 3.64
C ALA A 78 9.45 -6.33 2.37
N LEU A 79 8.85 -5.14 2.48
CA LEU A 79 8.79 -4.20 1.36
C LEU A 79 10.16 -3.58 1.10
N THR A 80 10.45 -3.34 -0.18
CA THR A 80 11.50 -2.42 -0.56
C THR A 80 11.07 -0.97 -0.27
N GLY A 81 12.03 -0.05 -0.21
CA GLY A 81 11.73 1.38 0.01
C GLY A 81 10.80 1.95 -1.07
N ASP A 82 10.96 1.52 -2.31
CA ASP A 82 10.12 1.95 -3.43
C ASP A 82 8.69 1.40 -3.31
N GLU A 83 8.55 0.13 -2.93
CA GLU A 83 7.24 -0.49 -2.67
C GLU A 83 6.53 0.18 -1.49
N ALA A 84 7.25 0.55 -0.44
CA ALA A 84 6.69 1.30 0.68
C ALA A 84 6.16 2.68 0.23
N VAL A 85 6.91 3.40 -0.62
CA VAL A 85 6.46 4.67 -1.19
C VAL A 85 5.20 4.50 -2.05
N LEU A 86 5.15 3.45 -2.87
CA LEU A 86 3.99 3.15 -3.70
C LEU A 86 2.77 2.74 -2.86
N LEU A 87 2.97 1.97 -1.79
CA LEU A 87 1.92 1.59 -0.85
C LEU A 87 1.34 2.82 -0.15
N TYR A 88 2.20 3.72 0.33
CA TYR A 88 1.77 4.99 0.93
C TYR A 88 0.94 5.83 -0.05
N ALA A 89 1.43 6.01 -1.28
CA ALA A 89 0.71 6.73 -2.32
C ALA A 89 -0.66 6.10 -2.61
N GLY A 90 -0.72 4.77 -2.65
CA GLY A 90 -1.95 3.99 -2.80
C GLY A 90 -2.95 4.21 -1.66
N LEU A 91 -2.49 4.28 -0.40
CA LEU A 91 -3.33 4.58 0.77
C LEU A 91 -3.91 6.00 0.68
N VAL A 92 -3.07 7.00 0.39
CA VAL A 92 -3.53 8.39 0.20
C VAL A 92 -4.56 8.48 -0.93
N ARG A 93 -4.33 7.77 -2.04
CA ARG A 93 -5.29 7.67 -3.15
C ARG A 93 -6.59 7.00 -2.74
N ALA A 94 -6.55 5.91 -1.95
CA ALA A 94 -7.73 5.18 -1.49
C ALA A 94 -8.64 6.05 -0.61
N LYS A 95 -8.06 6.93 0.22
CA LYS A 95 -8.82 7.97 0.94
C LYS A 95 -9.38 9.02 -0.01
N GLY A 96 -8.61 9.41 -1.02
CA GLY A 96 -8.98 10.41 -2.00
C GLY A 96 -9.11 11.81 -1.41
N GLY A 97 -9.94 12.65 -2.04
CA GLY A 97 -10.22 14.01 -1.55
C GLY A 97 -9.03 14.97 -1.66
N PRO A 98 -9.00 16.04 -0.82
CA PRO A 98 -7.97 17.08 -0.89
C PRO A 98 -6.55 16.55 -0.68
N ASP A 99 -6.38 15.52 0.16
CA ASP A 99 -5.06 14.95 0.45
C ASP A 99 -4.43 14.33 -0.81
N TRP A 100 -5.24 13.66 -1.63
CA TRP A 100 -4.79 13.13 -2.93
C TRP A 100 -4.40 14.25 -3.90
N GLN A 101 -5.19 15.33 -3.97
CA GLN A 101 -4.87 16.48 -4.82
C GLN A 101 -3.54 17.14 -4.41
N ILE A 102 -3.33 17.34 -3.11
CA ILE A 102 -2.09 17.90 -2.56
C ILE A 102 -0.90 16.97 -2.85
N PHE A 103 -1.09 15.65 -2.72
CA PHE A 103 -0.07 14.68 -3.07
C PHE A 103 0.35 14.80 -4.54
N GLN A 104 -0.62 14.82 -5.47
CA GLN A 104 -0.36 15.00 -6.90
C GLN A 104 0.39 16.30 -7.20
N MET A 105 0.04 17.41 -6.54
CA MET A 105 0.74 18.69 -6.69
C MET A 105 2.19 18.62 -6.22
N LYS A 106 2.47 17.92 -5.10
CA LYS A 106 3.83 17.75 -4.57
C LYS A 106 4.70 16.89 -5.50
N VAL A 107 4.13 15.81 -6.04
CA VAL A 107 4.80 14.96 -7.04
C VAL A 107 5.15 15.77 -8.27
N ALA A 108 4.17 16.48 -8.86
CA ALA A 108 4.38 17.29 -10.05
C ALA A 108 5.42 18.41 -9.84
N ALA A 109 5.50 18.98 -8.63
CA ALA A 109 6.52 19.97 -8.28
C ALA A 109 7.93 19.37 -8.15
N ALA A 110 8.04 18.13 -7.66
CA ALA A 110 9.32 17.44 -7.51
C ALA A 110 9.91 16.98 -8.87
N GLU A 111 9.08 16.75 -9.88
CA GLU A 111 9.51 16.37 -11.23
C GLU A 111 9.98 17.56 -12.09
N GLN A 112 9.64 18.78 -11.69
CA GLN A 112 10.00 20.02 -12.40
C GLN A 112 11.30 20.67 -11.89
N GLY A 113 11.91 20.13 -10.84
CA GLY A 113 13.15 20.63 -10.23
C GLY A 113 14.33 19.70 -10.47
#